data_AF-A0A506XEI2-F1
#
_entry.id   AF-A0A506XEI2-F1
#
_cell.length_a   1.000
_cell.length_b   1.000
_cell.length_c   1.000
_cell.angle_alpha   90.00
_cell.angle_beta   90.00
_cell.angle_gamma   90.00
#
_symmetry.space_group_name_H-M   'P 1'
#
loop_
_entity.id
_entity.type
_entity.pdbx_description
1 polymer ?
#
loop_
_entity_poly.entity_id
_entity_poly.type
_entity_poly.pdbx_seq_one_letter_code
_entity_poly.pdbx_strand_id
1 'polypeptide(L)' 'MIDWAAFFVVAVSALIAACIIVTLFSLALRLGDGAAPWRRPVSIAMYVLCGLAVLFGIYLIVPALHGG' A
#
# COMPACT_ATOMS: atom_id res chain seq x y z
N MET A 1 -14.75 27.25 -11.60
CA MET A 1 -15.82 26.22 -11.65
C MET A 1 -15.25 24.97 -10.98
N ILE A 2 -16.01 24.31 -10.11
CA ILE A 2 -15.49 23.15 -9.37
C ILE A 2 -15.27 21.99 -10.36
N ASP A 3 -14.12 21.33 -10.26
CA ASP A 3 -13.79 20.25 -11.17
C ASP A 3 -14.32 18.92 -10.59
N TRP A 4 -15.59 18.62 -10.85
CA TRP A 4 -16.25 17.41 -10.35
C TRP A 4 -15.50 16.12 -10.72
N ALA A 5 -14.77 16.12 -11.84
CA ALA A 5 -13.96 15.00 -12.29
C ALA A 5 -12.75 14.74 -11.37
N ALA A 6 -12.11 15.78 -10.83
CA ALA A 6 -10.97 15.63 -9.94
C ALA A 6 -11.32 14.86 -8.67
N PHE A 7 -12.50 15.10 -8.08
CA PHE A 7 -12.97 14.35 -6.91
C PHE A 7 -13.17 12.87 -7.21
N PHE A 8 -13.69 12.54 -8.39
CA PHE A 8 -13.88 11.15 -8.80
C PHE A 8 -12.55 10.42 -8.96
N VAL A 9 -11.54 11.07 -9.55
CA VAL A 9 -10.18 10.52 -9.68
C VAL A 9 -9.56 10.24 -8.31
N VAL A 10 -9.68 11.17 -7.36
CA VAL A 10 -9.18 10.97 -5.99
C VAL A 10 -9.91 9.81 -5.30
N ALA A 11 -11.23 9.72 -5.44
CA ALA A 11 -12.01 8.64 -4.86
C ALA A 11 -11.60 7.26 -5.41
N VAL A 12 -11.46 7.14 -6.73
CA VAL A 12 -11.07 5.88 -7.38
C VAL A 12 -9.63 5.51 -7.04
N SER A 13 -8.70 6.47 -7.08
CA SER A 13 -7.30 6.21 -6.72
C SER A 13 -7.14 5.80 -5.25
N ALA A 14 -7.84 6.46 -4.33
CA ALA A 14 -7.85 6.10 -2.92
C ALA A 14 -8.44 4.69 -2.69
N LEU A 15 -9.52 4.36 -3.40
CA LEU A 15 -10.14 3.03 -3.32
C LEU A 15 -9.18 1.93 -3.80
N ILE A 16 -8.55 2.15 -4.96
CA ILE A 16 -7.57 1.20 -5.52
C ILE A 16 -6.38 1.03 -4.56
N ALA A 17 -5.84 2.13 -4.04
CA ALA A 17 -4.74 2.08 -3.08
C ALA A 17 -5.13 1.31 -1.81
N ALA A 18 -6.33 1.56 -1.27
CA ALA A 18 -6.84 0.85 -0.11
C ALA A 18 -6.99 -0.66 -0.38
N CYS A 19 -7.58 -1.03 -1.52
CA CYS A 19 -7.71 -2.44 -1.91
C CYS A 19 -6.34 -3.13 -2.01
N ILE A 20 -5.34 -2.47 -2.60
CA ILE A 20 -3.98 -3.02 -2.72
C ILE A 20 -3.36 -3.22 -1.33
N ILE A 21 -3.36 -2.20 -0.48
CA ILE A 21 -2.75 -2.28 0.85
C ILE A 21 -3.41 -3.37 1.71
N VAL A 22 -4.75 -3.40 1.74
CA VAL A 22 -5.52 -4.37 2.55
C VAL A 22 -5.28 -5.80 2.08
N THR A 23 -5.23 -6.04 0.76
CA THR A 23 -4.96 -7.38 0.21
C THR A 23 -3.54 -7.83 0.53
N LEU A 24 -2.55 -6.96 0.35
CA LEU A 24 -1.15 -7.27 0.62
C LEU A 24 -0.91 -7.59 2.10
N PHE A 25 -1.51 -6.79 2.99
CA PHE A 25 -1.41 -6.99 4.44
C PHE A 25 -2.13 -8.27 4.90
N SER A 26 -3.32 -8.55 4.35
CA SER A 26 -4.05 -9.79 4.62
C SER A 26 -3.29 -11.02 4.13
N LEU A 27 -2.62 -10.92 2.98
CA LEU A 27 -1.76 -11.99 2.46
C LEU A 27 -0.56 -12.19 3.40
N ALA A 28 0.12 -11.12 3.82
CA ALA A 28 1.25 -11.19 4.75
C ALA A 28 0.89 -11.93 6.05
N LEU A 29 -0.26 -11.62 6.65
CA LEU A 29 -0.79 -12.31 7.83
C LEU A 29 -1.04 -13.80 7.56
N ARG A 30 -1.73 -14.13 6.47
CA ARG A 30 -2.07 -15.52 6.10
C ARG A 30 -0.83 -16.37 5.85
N LEU A 31 0.23 -15.76 5.32
CA LEU A 31 1.50 -16.42 5.05
C LEU A 31 2.33 -16.59 6.34
N GLY A 32 2.16 -15.71 7.32
CA GLY A 32 2.86 -15.80 8.61
C GLY A 32 2.38 -16.94 9.51
N ASP A 33 1.10 -17.31 9.42
CA ASP A 33 0.45 -18.23 10.36
C ASP A 33 0.67 -19.71 9.98
N GLY A 34 1.86 -20.26 10.19
CA GLY A 34 2.05 -21.71 9.98
C GLY A 34 3.49 -22.17 9.94
N ALA A 35 3.68 -23.49 10.04
CA ALA A 35 4.90 -24.09 10.56
C ALA A 35 6.06 -24.22 9.57
N ALA A 36 5.83 -24.08 8.26
CA ALA A 36 6.89 -24.26 7.27
C ALA A 36 7.92 -23.11 7.35
N PRO A 37 9.23 -23.41 7.43
CA PRO A 37 10.27 -22.40 7.63
C PRO A 37 10.35 -21.39 6.48
N TRP A 38 9.97 -21.80 5.26
CA TRP A 38 9.96 -20.94 4.07
C TRP A 38 8.83 -19.90 4.07
N ARG A 39 7.80 -20.04 4.91
CA ARG A 39 6.67 -19.12 4.95
C ARG A 39 6.98 -17.82 5.70
N ARG A 40 7.89 -17.86 6.68
CA ARG A 40 8.37 -16.68 7.41
C ARG A 40 9.05 -15.64 6.52
N PRO A 41 10.06 -15.97 5.69
CA PRO A 41 10.68 -14.97 4.83
C PRO A 41 9.68 -14.41 3.81
N VAL A 42 8.73 -15.21 3.34
CA VAL A 42 7.69 -14.76 2.39
C VAL A 42 6.72 -13.77 3.04
N SER A 43 6.27 -14.00 4.27
CA SER A 43 5.41 -13.04 4.97
C SER A 43 6.14 -11.72 5.25
N ILE A 44 7.42 -11.79 5.65
CA ILE A 44 8.27 -10.61 5.88
C ILE A 44 8.41 -9.82 4.58
N ALA A 45 8.71 -10.48 3.45
CA ALA A 45 8.81 -9.81 2.15
C ALA A 45 7.50 -9.08 1.78
N MET A 46 6.35 -9.69 2.06
CA MET A 46 5.05 -9.09 1.82
C MET A 46 4.79 -7.90 2.74
N TYR A 47 5.16 -7.98 4.03
CA TYR A 47 5.09 -6.84 4.96
C TYR A 47 5.98 -5.68 4.51
N VAL A 48 7.20 -5.97 4.08
CA VAL A 48 8.15 -4.96 3.59
C VAL A 48 7.60 -4.30 2.34
N LEU A 49 7.07 -5.06 1.38
CA LEU A 49 6.41 -4.53 0.19
C LEU A 49 5.24 -3.59 0.56
N CYS A 50 4.40 -3.99 1.52
CA CYS A 50 3.31 -3.15 2.01
C CYS A 50 3.83 -1.84 2.63
N GLY A 51 4.87 -1.92 3.45
CA GLY A 51 5.51 -0.74 4.06
C GLY A 51 6.10 0.19 3.00
N LEU A 52 6.81 -0.36 2.00
CA LEU A 52 7.38 0.41 0.90
C LEU A 52 6.30 1.12 0.07
N ALA A 53 5.19 0.46 -0.21
CA ALA A 53 4.06 1.07 -0.92
C ALA A 53 3.47 2.27 -0.14
N VAL A 54 3.32 2.14 1.17
CA VAL A 54 2.85 3.24 2.04
C VAL A 54 3.86 4.39 2.07
N LEU A 55 5.15 4.08 2.27
CA LEU A 55 6.22 5.08 2.27
C LEU A 55 6.30 5.83 0.93
N PHE A 56 6.13 5.12 -0.18
CA PHE A 56 6.06 5.73 -1.51
C PHE A 56 4.85 6.65 -1.65
N GLY A 57 3.68 6.25 -1.15
CA GLY A 57 2.50 7.13 -1.10
C GLY A 57 2.75 8.40 -0.28
N ILE A 58 3.36 8.28 0.91
CA ILE A 58 3.72 9.42 1.75
C ILE A 58 4.72 10.33 1.03
N TYR A 59 5.72 9.73 0.38
CA TYR A 59 6.70 10.46 -0.42
C TYR A 59 6.04 11.27 -1.53
N LEU A 60 4.97 10.78 -2.17
CA LEU A 60 4.26 11.53 -3.23
C LEU A 60 3.25 12.56 -2.70
N ILE A 61 2.73 12.41 -1.48
CA ILE A 61 1.74 13.32 -0.89
C ILE A 61 2.41 14.55 -0.27
N VAL A 62 3.59 14.37 0.34
CA VAL A 62 4.29 15.42 1.09
C VAL A 62 5.27 16.16 0.17
N PRO A 63 4.97 17.38 -0.30
CA PRO A 63 5.79 18.06 -1.31
C PRO A 63 7.23 18.31 -0.85
N ALA A 64 7.44 18.50 0.45
CA ALA A 64 8.75 18.69 1.05
C ALA A 64 9.70 17.48 0.90
N LEU A 65 9.17 16.29 0.61
CA LEU A 65 9.97 15.07 0.43
C LEU A 65 10.41 14.83 -1.02
N HIS A 66 9.63 15.31 -2.01
CA HIS A 66 9.82 14.93 -3.42
C HIS A 66 9.87 16.10 -4.43
N GLY A 67 9.62 17.33 -3.98
CA GLY A 67 9.49 18.52 -4.82
C GLY A 67 10.60 19.56 -4.61
N GLY A 68 11.84 19.11 -4.38
CA GLY A 68 13.02 19.99 -4.40
C GLY A 68 13.29 20.58 -5.78
#